data_AF-A0A2W7RE07-F1
#
_entry.id   AF-A0A2W7RE07-F1
#
_cell.length_a   1.000
_cell.length_b   1.000
_cell.length_c   1.000
_cell.angle_alpha   90.00
_cell.angle_beta   90.00
_cell.angle_gamma   90.00
#
_symmetry.space_group_name_H-M   'P 1'
#
loop_
_entity.id
_entity.type
_entity.pdbx_description
1 polymer ?
#
loop_
_entity_poly.entity_id
_entity_poly.type
_entity_poly.pdbx_seq_one_letter_code
_entity_poly.pdbx_strand_id
1 'polypeptide(L)'
;MQKIPKIQDFRAPENYFDNLPDDIIKKVKPQTSIHWMKYAAIALLVLSFGVWQFTSSESQVETLSMDDEIAFYIESQYWTAEDVLSMVDNPEEILDQIIFEEMMYEVEVVNEYDKNWY
;
A
#
# COMPACT_ATOMS: atom_id res chain seq x y z
N MET A 1 -65.67 51.95 -5.72
CA MET A 1 -65.39 50.59 -5.18
C MET A 1 -64.70 49.80 -6.28
N GLN A 2 -63.41 49.49 -6.12
CA GLN A 2 -62.64 48.72 -7.11
C GLN A 2 -63.05 47.24 -7.03
N LYS A 3 -63.40 46.63 -8.16
CA LYS A 3 -63.87 45.24 -8.24
C LYS A 3 -62.67 44.31 -8.13
N ILE A 4 -62.61 43.53 -7.06
CA ILE A 4 -61.57 42.49 -6.86
C ILE A 4 -61.74 41.43 -7.96
N PRO A 5 -60.68 41.06 -8.69
CA PRO A 5 -60.76 40.05 -9.74
C PRO A 5 -61.10 38.68 -9.14
N LYS A 6 -62.12 38.01 -9.68
CA LYS A 6 -62.46 36.64 -9.29
C LYS A 6 -61.30 35.73 -9.68
N ILE A 7 -60.75 35.04 -8.68
CA ILE A 7 -59.71 34.04 -8.85
C ILE A 7 -60.30 32.91 -9.70
N GLN A 8 -59.55 32.47 -10.71
CA GLN A 8 -59.97 31.41 -11.61
C GLN A 8 -59.99 30.08 -10.84
N ASP A 9 -61.10 29.35 -10.92
CA ASP A 9 -61.23 28.05 -10.24
C ASP A 9 -60.17 27.08 -10.76
N PHE A 10 -59.38 26.50 -9.85
CA PHE A 10 -58.42 25.46 -10.20
C PHE A 10 -59.18 24.20 -10.60
N ARG A 11 -59.32 23.97 -11.91
CA ARG A 11 -59.87 22.71 -12.44
C ARG A 11 -58.71 21.78 -12.78
N ALA A 12 -58.87 20.51 -12.41
CA ALA A 12 -57.92 19.49 -12.84
C ALA A 12 -57.94 19.40 -14.37
N PRO A 13 -56.78 19.20 -15.02
CA PRO A 13 -56.72 18.94 -16.45
C PRO A 13 -57.54 17.71 -16.82
N GLU A 14 -58.10 17.70 -18.03
CA GLU A 14 -58.84 16.54 -18.52
C GLU A 14 -57.94 15.30 -18.56
N ASN A 15 -58.50 14.17 -18.12
CA ASN A 15 -57.82 12.87 -18.05
C ASN A 15 -56.57 12.82 -17.15
N TYR A 16 -56.41 13.79 -16.22
CA TYR A 16 -55.29 13.77 -15.27
C TYR A 16 -55.32 12.53 -14.37
N PHE A 17 -56.48 12.23 -13.78
CA PHE A 17 -56.64 11.10 -12.86
C PHE A 17 -56.76 9.76 -13.59
N ASP A 18 -57.14 9.76 -14.86
CA ASP A 18 -57.29 8.55 -15.66
C ASP A 18 -55.93 8.00 -16.10
N ASN A 19 -54.97 8.87 -16.43
CA ASN A 19 -53.62 8.48 -16.82
C ASN A 19 -52.64 8.33 -15.63
N LEU A 20 -53.01 8.90 -14.47
CA LEU A 20 -52.17 8.89 -13.27
C LEU A 20 -51.69 7.48 -12.86
N PRO A 21 -52.55 6.43 -12.84
CA PRO A 21 -52.12 5.10 -12.41
C PRO A 21 -51.04 4.53 -13.33
N ASP A 22 -51.23 4.68 -14.65
CA ASP A 22 -50.30 4.17 -15.65
C ASP A 22 -48.96 4.90 -15.61
N ASP A 23 -48.98 6.21 -15.39
CA ASP A 23 -47.78 7.04 -15.28
C ASP A 23 -46.98 6.73 -14.01
N ILE A 24 -47.66 6.49 -12.89
CA ILE A 24 -47.01 6.03 -11.65
C ILE A 24 -46.35 4.67 -11.88
N ILE A 25 -47.04 3.72 -12.49
CA ILE A 25 -46.50 2.37 -12.76
C ILE A 25 -45.27 2.44 -13.68
N LYS A 26 -45.30 3.27 -14.72
CA LYS A 26 -44.14 3.48 -15.63
C LYS A 26 -42.95 4.11 -14.91
N LYS A 27 -43.20 5.02 -13.96
CA LYS A 27 -42.15 5.70 -13.19
C LYS A 27 -41.53 4.82 -12.09
N VAL A 28 -42.31 3.87 -11.55
CA VAL A 28 -41.85 2.94 -10.52
C VAL A 28 -41.15 1.72 -11.12
N LYS A 29 -41.46 1.33 -12.37
CA LYS A 29 -40.76 0.22 -13.03
C LYS A 29 -39.29 0.61 -13.28
N PRO A 30 -38.31 -0.10 -12.67
CA PRO A 30 -36.92 0.15 -12.96
C PRO A 30 -36.63 -0.24 -14.41
N GLN A 31 -36.22 0.73 -15.22
CA GLN A 31 -35.73 0.50 -16.59
C GLN A 31 -34.30 -0.05 -16.52
N THR A 32 -34.13 -1.25 -15.97
CA THR A 32 -32.80 -1.85 -15.84
C THR A 32 -32.44 -2.56 -17.14
N SER A 33 -32.01 -1.81 -18.16
CA SER A 33 -31.24 -2.40 -19.25
C SER A 33 -29.79 -2.56 -18.79
N ILE A 34 -29.52 -3.64 -18.06
CA ILE A 34 -28.18 -3.93 -17.56
C ILE A 34 -27.37 -4.54 -18.72
N HIS A 35 -26.98 -3.69 -19.66
CA HIS A 35 -26.15 -4.08 -20.80
C HIS A 35 -24.76 -4.57 -20.36
N TRP A 36 -24.32 -4.20 -19.16
CA TRP A 36 -23.02 -4.56 -18.60
C TRP A 36 -22.97 -6.01 -18.07
N MET A 37 -24.12 -6.65 -17.85
CA MET A 37 -24.19 -8.07 -17.44
C MET A 37 -23.59 -9.00 -18.51
N LYS A 38 -23.61 -8.57 -19.79
CA LYS A 38 -23.00 -9.33 -20.89
C LYS A 38 -21.48 -9.46 -20.76
N TYR A 39 -20.84 -8.50 -20.09
CA TYR A 39 -19.39 -8.50 -19.88
C TYR A 39 -19.01 -9.09 -18.52
N ALA A 40 -19.98 -9.45 -17.67
CA ALA A 40 -19.71 -10.02 -16.35
C ALA A 40 -18.92 -11.33 -16.42
N ALA A 41 -19.20 -12.19 -17.42
CA ALA A 41 -18.45 -13.42 -17.63
C ALA A 41 -16.98 -13.17 -17.99
N ILE A 42 -16.69 -12.17 -18.83
CA ILE A 42 -15.33 -11.81 -19.22
C ILE A 42 -14.60 -11.15 -18.03
N ALA A 43 -15.28 -10.29 -17.27
CA ALA A 43 -14.70 -9.66 -16.09
C ALA A 43 -14.23 -10.71 -15.07
N LEU A 44 -15.03 -11.74 -14.82
CA LEU A 44 -14.64 -12.84 -13.91
C LEU A 44 -13.45 -13.65 -14.44
N LEU A 45 -13.38 -13.89 -15.76
CA LEU A 45 -12.23 -14.56 -16.37
C LEU A 45 -10.97 -13.71 -16.29
N VAL A 46 -11.04 -12.39 -16.53
CA VAL A 46 -9.90 -11.47 -16.41
C VAL A 46 -9.44 -11.34 -14.96
N LEU A 47 -10.37 -11.28 -14.00
CA LEU A 47 -10.04 -11.23 -12.57
C LEU A 47 -9.39 -12.54 -12.10
N SER A 48 -9.95 -13.68 -12.51
CA SER A 48 -9.39 -14.99 -12.21
C SER A 48 -8.01 -15.19 -12.85
N PHE A 49 -7.84 -14.77 -14.09
CA PHE A 49 -6.55 -14.86 -14.80
C PHE A 49 -5.51 -13.90 -14.23
N GLY A 50 -5.93 -12.68 -13.84
CA GLY A 50 -5.07 -11.70 -13.19
C GLY A 50 -4.59 -12.17 -11.81
N VAL A 51 -5.50 -12.73 -10.99
CA VAL A 51 -5.13 -13.33 -9.70
C VAL A 51 -4.23 -14.54 -9.90
N TRP A 52 -4.52 -15.40 -10.89
CA TRP A 52 -3.69 -16.55 -11.21
C TRP A 52 -2.28 -16.15 -11.69
N GLN A 53 -2.18 -15.14 -12.55
CA GLN A 53 -0.89 -14.63 -13.03
C GLN A 53 -0.09 -13.96 -11.93
N PHE A 54 -0.74 -13.19 -11.05
CA PHE A 54 -0.10 -12.53 -9.93
C PHE A 54 0.34 -13.52 -8.84
N THR A 55 -0.45 -14.55 -8.55
CA THR A 55 -0.05 -15.60 -7.60
C THR A 55 0.94 -16.61 -8.18
N SER A 56 1.07 -16.68 -9.52
CA SER A 56 2.09 -17.50 -10.20
C SER A 56 3.42 -16.76 -10.34
N SER A 57 3.51 -15.51 -9.87
CA SER A 57 4.79 -14.97 -9.43
C SER A 57 5.21 -15.79 -8.23
N GLU A 58 5.95 -16.87 -8.52
CA GLU A 58 6.75 -17.59 -7.54
C GLU A 58 7.41 -16.51 -6.70
N SER A 59 7.02 -16.41 -5.43
CA SER A 59 7.73 -15.54 -4.50
C SER A 59 9.14 -16.08 -4.55
N GLN A 60 10.02 -15.39 -5.27
CA GLN A 60 11.44 -15.60 -5.18
C GLN A 60 11.70 -15.22 -3.73
N VAL A 61 11.65 -16.22 -2.86
CA VAL A 61 12.27 -16.15 -1.54
C VAL A 61 13.70 -15.93 -1.91
N GLU A 62 14.07 -14.65 -1.99
CA GLU A 62 15.41 -14.22 -2.31
C GLU A 62 16.22 -14.86 -1.21
N THR A 63 16.91 -15.95 -1.55
CA THR A 63 17.80 -16.63 -0.62
C THR A 63 18.91 -15.63 -0.40
N LEU A 64 18.76 -14.83 0.66
CA LEU A 64 19.77 -13.88 1.07
C LEU A 64 21.09 -14.63 1.12
N SER A 65 22.14 -14.02 0.59
CA SER A 65 23.46 -14.59 0.82
C SER A 65 23.66 -14.64 2.34
N MET A 66 24.49 -15.58 2.82
CA MET A 66 24.76 -15.67 4.26
C MET A 66 25.19 -14.31 4.84
N ASP A 67 25.94 -13.51 4.05
CA ASP A 67 26.35 -12.17 4.45
C ASP A 67 25.17 -11.20 4.58
N ASP A 68 24.22 -11.24 3.65
CA ASP A 68 23.02 -10.38 3.70
C ASP A 68 22.09 -10.76 4.87
N GLU A 69 21.99 -12.05 5.18
CA GLU A 69 21.21 -12.54 6.33
C GLU A 69 21.84 -12.07 7.65
N ILE A 70 23.18 -12.16 7.77
CA ILE A 70 23.91 -11.67 8.95
C ILE A 70 23.71 -10.16 9.11
N ALA A 71 23.83 -9.38 8.03
CA ALA A 71 23.61 -7.93 8.07
C ALA A 71 22.18 -7.58 8.50
N PHE A 72 21.18 -8.31 8.02
CA PHE A 72 19.78 -8.12 8.42
C PHE A 72 19.54 -8.40 9.91
N TYR A 73 20.14 -9.45 10.47
CA TYR A 73 20.01 -9.74 11.91
C TYR A 73 20.71 -8.70 12.80
N ILE A 74 21.82 -8.11 12.33
CA ILE A 74 22.48 -7.00 13.00
C ILE A 74 21.59 -5.73 12.93
N GLU A 75 21.06 -5.38 11.75
CA GLU A 75 20.23 -4.19 11.56
C GLU A 75 18.90 -4.26 12.34
N SER A 76 18.29 -5.44 12.40
CA SER A 76 17.07 -5.69 13.19
C SER A 76 17.30 -5.71 14.70
N GLN A 77 18.54 -5.45 15.17
CA GLN A 77 18.94 -5.46 16.58
C GLN A 77 18.69 -6.80 17.27
N TYR A 78 18.59 -7.88 16.49
CA TYR A 78 18.43 -9.23 17.02
C TYR A 78 19.78 -9.79 17.48
N TRP A 79 20.83 -9.57 16.70
CA TRP A 79 22.21 -9.85 17.10
C TRP A 79 22.87 -8.58 17.62
N THR A 80 23.05 -8.54 18.93
CA THR A 80 23.83 -7.48 19.58
C THR A 80 25.31 -7.84 19.58
N ALA A 81 26.20 -6.85 19.71
CA ALA A 81 27.64 -7.09 19.79
C ALA A 81 28.01 -8.09 20.90
N GLU A 82 27.34 -8.02 22.05
CA GLU A 82 27.54 -8.95 23.17
C GLU A 82 27.15 -10.39 22.80
N ASP A 83 26.02 -10.56 22.11
CA ASP A 83 25.52 -11.88 21.70
C ASP A 83 26.48 -12.54 20.70
N VAL A 84 26.93 -11.76 19.69
CA VAL A 84 27.91 -12.24 18.71
C VAL A 84 29.24 -12.59 19.37
N LEU A 85 29.72 -11.79 20.33
CA LEU A 85 30.94 -12.07 21.07
C LEU A 85 30.82 -13.33 21.93
N SER A 86 29.64 -13.63 22.47
CA SER A 86 29.39 -14.84 23.27
C SER A 86 29.39 -16.14 22.46
N MET A 87 29.20 -16.07 21.15
CA MET A 87 29.22 -17.22 20.24
C MET A 87 30.64 -17.60 19.77
N VAL A 88 31.63 -16.74 20.03
CA VAL A 88 33.01 -16.93 19.61
C VAL A 88 33.83 -17.56 20.75
N ASP A 89 34.69 -18.52 20.42
CA ASP A 89 35.49 -19.27 21.41
C ASP A 89 36.48 -18.39 22.19
N ASN A 90 37.01 -17.32 21.57
CA ASN A 90 37.98 -16.40 22.16
C ASN A 90 37.68 -14.94 21.78
N PRO A 91 36.74 -14.26 22.45
CA PRO A 91 36.32 -12.90 22.09
C PRO A 91 37.41 -11.84 22.34
N GLU A 92 38.32 -12.08 23.29
CA GLU A 92 39.39 -11.14 23.66
C GLU A 92 40.35 -10.87 22.50
N GLU A 93 40.64 -11.88 21.67
CA GLU A 93 41.50 -11.74 20.49
C GLU A 93 40.90 -10.80 19.43
N ILE A 94 39.58 -10.86 19.25
CA ILE A 94 38.85 -9.97 18.34
C ILE A 94 38.83 -8.54 18.89
N LEU A 95 38.61 -8.38 20.20
CA LEU A 95 38.66 -7.06 20.84
C LEU A 95 40.05 -6.42 20.73
N ASP A 96 41.10 -7.18 21.00
CA ASP A 96 42.49 -6.73 20.86
C ASP A 96 42.80 -6.30 19.41
N GLN A 97 42.29 -7.05 18.43
CA GLN A 97 42.44 -6.72 17.01
C GLN A 97 41.72 -5.41 16.65
N ILE A 98 40.48 -5.21 17.09
CA ILE A 98 39.70 -3.99 16.85
C ILE A 98 40.39 -2.77 17.49
N ILE A 99 40.83 -2.90 18.75
CA ILE A 99 41.54 -1.84 19.47
C ILE A 99 42.85 -1.50 18.76
N PHE A 100 43.61 -2.51 18.32
CA PHE A 100 44.84 -2.29 17.58
C PHE A 100 44.61 -1.55 16.25
N GLU A 101 43.58 -1.93 15.50
CA GLU A 101 43.21 -1.28 14.24
C GLU A 101 42.77 0.18 14.46
N GLU A 102 41.95 0.44 15.48
CA GLU A 102 41.51 1.79 15.85
C GLU A 102 42.69 2.68 16.28
N MET A 103 43.59 2.15 17.12
CA MET A 103 44.79 2.87 17.55
C MET A 103 45.76 3.15 16.39
N MET A 104 45.92 2.21 15.45
CA MET A 104 46.77 2.43 14.27
C MET A 104 46.20 3.51 13.35
N TYR A 105 44.89 3.51 13.14
CA TYR A 105 44.21 4.56 12.38
C TYR A 105 44.32 5.91 13.09
N GLU A 106 44.13 5.97 14.42
CA GLU A 106 44.30 7.20 15.19
C GLU A 106 45.74 7.73 15.12
N VAL A 107 46.75 6.87 15.26
CA VAL A 107 48.18 7.26 15.15
C VAL A 107 48.54 7.73 13.74
N GLU A 108 48.00 7.12 12.68
CA GLU A 108 48.21 7.55 11.30
C GLU A 108 47.60 8.93 11.05
N VAL A 109 46.35 9.12 11.46
CA VAL A 109 45.62 10.38 11.33
C VAL A 109 46.27 11.50 12.16
N VAL A 110 46.67 11.22 13.41
CA VAL A 110 47.39 12.17 14.27
C VAL A 110 48.73 12.57 13.65
N ASN A 111 49.51 11.64 13.09
CA ASN A 111 50.77 11.94 12.40
C ASN A 111 50.57 12.76 11.11
N GLU A 112 49.46 12.56 10.40
CA GLU A 112 49.13 13.34 9.20
C GLU A 112 48.78 14.78 9.54
N TYR A 113 48.00 15.00 10.61
CA TYR A 113 47.78 16.34 11.15
C TYR A 113 49.07 16.95 11.70
N ASP A 114 49.99 16.13 12.25
CA ASP A 114 51.24 16.60 12.83
C ASP A 114 52.21 17.22 11.80
N LYS A 115 52.24 16.62 10.61
CA LYS A 115 53.03 17.09 9.48
C LYS A 115 52.52 18.38 8.84
N ASN A 116 51.24 18.72 9.06
CA ASN A 116 50.60 19.87 8.42
C ASN A 116 50.73 21.18 9.22
N TRP A 117 51.34 21.15 10.42
CA TRP A 117 51.56 22.34 11.24
C TRP A 117 53.02 22.82 11.33
N TYR A 118 53.96 22.21 10.58
CA TYR A 118 55.32 22.72 10.35
C TYR A 118 55.55 23.24 8.93
#